data_AF-A0AA38NZY8-F1
#
_entry.id   AF-A0AA38NZY8-F1
#
_cell.length_a   1.000
_cell.length_b   1.000
_cell.length_c   1.000
_cell.angle_alpha   90.00
_cell.angle_beta   90.00
_cell.angle_gamma   90.00
#
_symmetry.space_group_name_H-M   'P 1'
#
loop_
_entity.id
_entity.type
_entity.pdbx_description
1 polymer ?
#
loop_
_entity_poly.entity_id
_entity_poly.type
_entity_poly.pdbx_seq_one_letter_code
_entity_poly.pdbx_strand_id
1 'polypeptide(L)'
;WSVLLYVCDNLVVFPPHTSENLRRLQVIRKRDVTKDHMIDALLNWRLSGIQEERPFVWPYFTSSHHPPAKTSTSMEPITDFNGSPCRALSNLERQTFMQELTTSMKYTTAVHIGHIHQYLWEPVETDDVGKERLAKRLKTKTRDALLYVCADLNRIPRDISAKMAQKSDLISLLVDW
;
A
#
# COMPACT_ATOMS: atom_id res chain seq x y z
N TRP A 1 -14.16 3.02 8.42
CA TRP A 1 -13.71 3.94 9.48
C TRP A 1 -12.23 3.76 9.74
N SER A 2 -11.76 2.57 10.17
CA SER A 2 -10.33 2.33 10.44
C SER A 2 -9.42 2.58 9.24
N VAL A 3 -9.86 2.23 8.03
CA VAL A 3 -9.12 2.54 6.78
C VAL A 3 -8.99 4.05 6.55
N LEU A 4 -10.07 4.81 6.79
CA LEU A 4 -10.03 6.27 6.65
C LEU A 4 -9.14 6.89 7.73
N LEU A 5 -9.20 6.39 8.96
CA LEU A 5 -8.33 6.83 10.04
C LEU A 5 -6.87 6.57 9.69
N TYR A 6 -6.54 5.38 9.19
CA TYR A 6 -5.19 5.03 8.75
C TYR A 6 -4.68 6.00 7.67
N VAL A 7 -5.50 6.30 6.67
CA VAL A 7 -5.13 7.25 5.60
C VAL A 7 -4.97 8.67 6.14
N CYS A 8 -5.91 9.16 6.96
CA CYS A 8 -5.83 10.45 7.64
C CYS A 8 -4.56 10.57 8.49
N ASP A 9 -4.22 9.54 9.25
CA ASP A 9 -3.04 9.50 10.12
C ASP A 9 -1.74 9.53 9.30
N ASN A 10 -1.63 8.71 8.26
CA ASN A 10 -0.47 8.68 7.37
C ASN A 10 -0.24 10.02 6.65
N LEU A 11 -1.32 10.69 6.23
CA LEU A 11 -1.24 11.99 5.57
C LEU A 11 -1.14 13.15 6.57
N VAL A 12 -1.29 12.85 7.87
CA VAL A 12 -1.41 13.81 8.96
C VAL A 12 -2.55 14.83 8.76
N VAL A 13 -3.63 14.37 8.11
CA VAL A 13 -4.81 15.12 7.72
C VAL A 13 -5.95 14.81 8.69
N PHE A 14 -6.23 15.77 9.57
CA PHE A 14 -7.34 15.71 10.52
C PHE A 14 -8.16 17.00 10.45
N PRO A 15 -9.43 16.96 10.90
CA PRO A 15 -10.24 18.17 10.99
C PRO A 15 -9.52 19.24 11.81
N PRO A 16 -9.53 20.52 11.40
CA PRO A 16 -8.73 21.58 12.01
C PRO A 16 -8.93 21.67 13.52
N HIS A 17 -10.18 21.58 13.96
CA HIS A 17 -10.60 21.72 15.36
C HIS A 17 -10.29 20.50 16.25
N THR A 18 -9.88 19.38 15.65
CA THR A 18 -9.61 18.12 16.38
C THR A 18 -8.16 17.67 16.24
N SER A 19 -7.41 18.21 15.27
CA SER A 19 -6.07 17.76 14.88
C SER A 19 -5.05 17.74 16.01
N GLU A 20 -4.92 18.81 16.81
CA GLU A 20 -3.96 18.84 17.93
C GLU A 20 -4.35 17.89 19.06
N ASN A 21 -5.64 17.75 19.34
CA ASN A 21 -6.14 16.87 20.40
C ASN A 21 -6.01 15.41 20.00
N LEU A 22 -6.28 15.06 18.74
CA LEU A 22 -6.16 13.69 18.22
C LEU A 22 -4.70 13.24 18.16
N ARG A 23 -3.77 14.11 17.77
CA ARG A 23 -2.32 13.82 17.76
C ARG A 23 -1.75 13.51 19.15
N ARG A 24 -2.40 13.99 20.22
CA ARG A 24 -2.01 13.70 21.62
C ARG A 24 -2.58 12.38 22.14
N LEU A 25 -3.54 11.77 21.44
CA LEU A 25 -4.11 10.49 21.86
C LEU A 25 -3.23 9.35 21.37
N GLN A 26 -2.85 8.44 22.27
CA GLN A 26 -2.19 7.19 21.89
C GLN A 26 -3.10 6.25 21.09
N VAL A 27 -4.43 6.37 21.26
CA VAL A 27 -5.42 5.54 20.57
C VAL A 27 -6.62 6.41 20.19
N ILE A 28 -6.85 6.59 18.89
CA ILE A 28 -8.02 7.31 18.37
C ILE A 28 -9.21 6.33 18.25
N ARG A 29 -10.33 6.66 18.88
CA ARG A 29 -11.56 5.85 18.89
C ARG A 29 -12.63 6.49 17.98
N LYS A 30 -13.65 5.71 17.62
CA LYS A 30 -14.78 6.16 16.78
C LYS A 30 -15.53 7.38 17.31
N ARG A 31 -15.51 7.60 18.63
CA ARG A 31 -16.15 8.77 19.25
C ARG A 31 -15.32 10.05 19.11
N ASP A 32 -14.01 9.91 18.86
CA ASP A 32 -13.07 11.04 18.82
C ASP A 32 -13.04 11.68 17.43
N VAL A 33 -13.33 10.91 16.37
CA VAL A 33 -13.50 11.41 15.00
C VAL A 33 -14.52 10.59 14.22
N THR A 34 -15.46 11.27 13.55
CA THR A 34 -16.48 10.61 12.73
C THR A 34 -15.94 10.29 11.34
N LYS A 35 -16.64 9.40 10.62
CA LYS A 35 -16.28 9.07 9.24
C LYS A 35 -16.36 10.29 8.32
N ASP A 36 -17.41 11.09 8.46
CA ASP A 36 -17.67 12.25 7.60
C ASP A 36 -16.61 13.33 7.81
N HIS A 37 -16.22 13.58 9.07
CA HIS A 37 -15.12 14.51 9.35
C HIS A 37 -13.79 14.09 8.71
N MET A 38 -13.47 12.79 8.69
CA MET A 38 -12.27 12.28 8.00
C MET A 38 -12.38 12.44 6.48
N ILE A 39 -13.57 12.22 5.91
CA ILE A 39 -13.81 12.41 4.48
C ILE A 39 -13.63 13.88 4.10
N ASP A 40 -14.25 14.79 4.85
CA ASP A 40 -14.15 16.23 4.59
C ASP A 40 -12.71 16.73 4.72
N ALA A 41 -11.98 16.25 5.74
CA ALA A 41 -10.57 16.60 5.90
C ALA A 41 -9.71 16.12 4.72
N LEU A 42 -9.94 14.88 4.24
CA LEU A 42 -9.24 14.34 3.06
C LEU A 42 -9.60 15.08 1.77
N LEU A 43 -10.87 15.43 1.59
CA LEU A 43 -11.32 16.22 0.45
C LEU A 43 -10.68 17.61 0.45
N ASN A 44 -10.69 18.29 1.59
CA ASN A 44 -10.04 19.58 1.73
C ASN A 44 -8.54 19.48 1.46
N TRP A 45 -7.85 18.51 2.07
CA TRP A 45 -6.44 18.26 1.79
C TRP A 45 -6.17 17.99 0.31
N ARG A 46 -7.02 17.21 -0.37
CA ARG A 46 -6.85 16.92 -1.80
C ARG A 46 -7.07 18.16 -2.68
N LEU A 47 -8.04 19.00 -2.33
CA LEU A 47 -8.43 20.17 -3.13
C LEU A 47 -7.51 21.37 -2.89
N SER A 48 -6.99 21.54 -1.68
CA SER A 48 -6.24 22.74 -1.29
C SER A 48 -4.84 22.47 -0.72
N GLY A 49 -4.56 21.26 -0.26
CA GLY A 49 -3.33 20.91 0.47
C GLY A 49 -2.21 20.35 -0.42
N ILE A 50 -2.53 19.88 -1.63
CA ILE A 50 -1.58 19.29 -2.57
C ILE A 50 -1.37 20.24 -3.75
N GLN A 51 -0.11 20.58 -4.00
CA GLN A 51 0.31 21.22 -5.24
C GLN A 51 0.93 20.13 -6.11
N GLU A 52 0.19 19.63 -7.10
CA GLU A 52 0.70 18.62 -8.03
C GLU A 52 1.64 19.28 -9.05
N GLU A 53 2.86 19.58 -8.63
CA GLU A 53 3.89 20.10 -9.54
C GLU A 53 4.56 18.97 -10.37
N ARG A 54 4.29 17.70 -10.04
CA ARG A 54 4.91 16.51 -10.65
C ARG A 54 3.90 15.39 -10.89
N PRO A 55 4.21 14.42 -11.77
CA PRO A 55 3.39 13.23 -11.97
C PRO A 55 3.14 12.52 -10.63
N PHE A 56 1.89 12.18 -10.37
CA PHE A 56 1.47 11.47 -9.16
C PHE A 56 2.18 10.12 -9.04
N VAL A 57 2.84 9.88 -7.90
CA VAL A 57 3.46 8.59 -7.54
C VAL A 57 3.00 8.21 -6.13
N TRP A 58 2.06 7.27 -6.01
CA TRP A 58 1.66 6.74 -4.71
C TRP A 58 2.85 6.02 -4.02
N PRO A 59 3.05 6.14 -2.69
CA PRO A 59 2.32 6.94 -1.70
C PRO A 59 2.91 8.36 -1.48
N TYR A 60 3.70 8.89 -2.42
CA TYR A 60 4.44 10.13 -2.26
C TYR A 60 3.61 11.34 -2.70
N PHE A 61 3.37 12.25 -1.75
CA PHE A 61 2.71 13.54 -2.00
C PHE A 61 3.67 14.68 -1.64
N THR A 62 3.72 15.72 -2.47
CA THR A 62 4.39 16.97 -2.11
C THR A 62 3.38 17.83 -1.35
N SER A 63 3.49 17.83 -0.01
CA SER A 63 2.69 18.70 0.85
C SER A 63 3.14 20.15 0.69
N SER A 64 2.21 21.09 0.60
CA SER A 64 2.49 22.54 0.58
C SER A 64 2.93 23.11 1.93
N HIS A 65 2.56 22.44 3.03
CA HIS A 65 2.74 22.95 4.40
C HIS A 65 3.85 22.26 5.18
N HIS A 66 4.34 21.13 4.71
CA HIS A 66 5.39 20.36 5.38
C HIS A 66 6.46 19.96 4.36
N PRO A 67 7.76 20.12 4.69
CA PRO A 67 8.80 19.50 3.88
C PRO A 67 8.50 18.00 3.81
N PRO A 68 8.73 17.35 2.66
CA PRO A 68 8.58 15.90 2.56
C PRO A 68 9.35 15.28 3.72
N ALA A 69 8.73 14.32 4.42
CA ALA A 69 9.43 13.58 5.46
C ALA A 69 10.77 13.15 4.87
N LYS A 70 11.88 13.52 5.51
CA LYS A 70 13.21 13.11 5.08
C LYS A 70 13.23 11.60 5.15
N THR A 71 12.95 10.94 4.02
CA THR A 71 13.11 9.51 3.87
C THR A 71 14.61 9.25 3.98
N SER A 72 15.05 8.86 5.17
CA SER A 72 16.28 8.08 5.35
C SER A 72 16.07 6.70 4.75
N THR A 73 15.79 6.65 3.45
CA THR A 73 15.79 5.42 2.67
C THR A 73 16.01 5.86 1.23
N SER A 74 17.27 6.15 0.92
CA SER A 74 17.81 5.62 -0.32
C SER A 74 17.28 4.19 -0.41
N MET A 75 16.40 3.90 -1.37
CA MET A 75 16.10 2.51 -1.72
C MET A 75 17.41 1.94 -2.25
N GLU A 76 18.27 1.49 -1.34
CA GLU A 76 19.24 0.48 -1.68
C GLU A 76 18.44 -0.70 -2.24
N PRO A 77 18.87 -1.28 -3.37
CA PRO A 77 18.23 -2.47 -3.89
C PRO A 77 18.26 -3.49 -2.77
N ILE A 78 17.07 -3.88 -2.29
CA ILE A 78 16.93 -4.92 -1.27
C ILE A 78 17.32 -6.24 -1.95
N THR A 79 18.62 -6.46 -2.05
CA THR A 79 19.22 -7.76 -2.32
C THR A 79 18.91 -8.61 -1.10
N ASP A 80 18.03 -9.58 -1.32
CA ASP A 80 17.86 -10.79 -0.53
C ASP A 80 17.31 -10.59 0.90
N PHE A 81 16.05 -10.16 0.99
CA PHE A 81 15.24 -10.52 2.17
C PHE A 81 14.64 -11.91 1.96
N ASN A 82 14.99 -12.84 2.86
CA ASN A 82 14.43 -14.17 3.10
C ASN A 82 14.69 -15.31 2.09
N GLY A 83 15.78 -15.26 1.31
CA GLY A 83 16.29 -16.46 0.61
C GLY A 83 15.42 -17.01 -0.55
N SER A 84 14.30 -16.36 -0.87
CA SER A 84 13.48 -16.69 -2.04
C SER A 84 13.94 -15.88 -3.26
N PRO A 85 14.33 -16.52 -4.38
CA PRO A 85 14.89 -15.84 -5.55
C PRO A 85 13.84 -14.94 -6.24
N CYS A 86 13.78 -13.68 -5.84
CA CYS A 86 12.94 -12.64 -6.46
C CYS A 86 13.73 -11.88 -7.53
N ARG A 87 13.12 -11.64 -8.69
CA ARG A 87 13.69 -10.79 -9.75
C ARG A 87 13.36 -9.35 -9.41
N ALA A 88 14.38 -8.54 -9.19
CA ALA A 88 14.20 -7.10 -9.26
C ALA A 88 13.95 -6.72 -10.72
N LEU A 89 12.79 -6.14 -11.01
CA LEU A 89 12.53 -5.50 -12.29
C LEU A 89 13.28 -4.18 -12.35
N SER A 90 13.80 -3.82 -13.53
CA SER A 90 14.23 -2.44 -13.77
C SER A 90 13.01 -1.50 -13.71
N ASN A 91 13.24 -0.20 -13.48
CA ASN A 91 12.16 0.79 -13.44
C ASN A 91 11.32 0.79 -14.73
N LEU A 92 11.97 0.63 -15.89
CA LEU A 92 11.28 0.57 -17.18
C LEU A 92 10.45 -0.71 -17.33
N GLU A 93 11.02 -1.87 -16.98
CA GLU A 93 10.28 -3.15 -17.02
C GLU A 93 9.09 -3.12 -16.07
N ARG A 94 9.26 -2.59 -14.86
CA ARG A 94 8.17 -2.43 -13.90
C ARG A 94 7.09 -1.51 -14.46
N GLN A 95 7.45 -0.38 -15.05
CA GLN A 95 6.48 0.56 -15.61
C GLN A 95 5.67 -0.07 -16.76
N THR A 96 6.34 -0.72 -17.71
CA THR A 96 5.68 -1.41 -18.83
C THR A 96 4.79 -2.54 -18.33
N PHE A 97 5.29 -3.35 -17.40
CA PHE A 97 4.54 -4.45 -16.82
C PHE A 97 3.29 -3.99 -16.07
N MET A 98 3.42 -2.92 -15.27
CA MET A 98 2.31 -2.32 -14.56
C MET A 98 1.29 -1.76 -15.54
N GLN A 99 1.70 -1.07 -16.61
CA GLN A 99 0.79 -0.58 -17.66
C GLN A 99 0.00 -1.71 -18.35
N GLU A 100 0.62 -2.85 -18.62
CA GLU A 100 -0.07 -4.04 -19.14
C GLU A 100 -1.12 -4.59 -18.16
N LEU A 101 -0.81 -4.57 -16.85
CA LEU A 101 -1.77 -4.98 -15.83
C LEU A 101 -2.93 -3.99 -15.69
N THR A 102 -2.67 -2.68 -15.78
CA THR A 102 -3.73 -1.67 -15.65
C THR A 102 -4.68 -1.70 -16.84
N THR A 103 -4.22 -2.05 -18.05
CA THR A 103 -5.08 -2.14 -19.24
C THR A 103 -6.11 -3.27 -19.17
N SER A 104 -5.84 -4.32 -18.40
CA SER A 104 -6.78 -5.43 -18.15
C SER A 104 -7.53 -5.32 -16.81
N MET A 105 -7.32 -4.22 -16.08
CA MET A 105 -7.81 -4.06 -14.71
C MET A 105 -9.33 -3.82 -14.67
N LYS A 106 -10.02 -4.66 -13.89
CA LYS A 106 -11.43 -4.46 -13.51
C LYS A 106 -11.52 -3.73 -12.18
N TYR A 107 -12.67 -3.11 -11.90
CA TYR A 107 -12.95 -2.48 -10.61
C TYR A 107 -12.63 -3.40 -9.41
N THR A 108 -12.97 -4.69 -9.52
CA THR A 108 -12.67 -5.69 -8.49
C THR A 108 -11.18 -5.90 -8.26
N THR A 109 -10.36 -5.84 -9.30
CA THR A 109 -8.89 -5.93 -9.19
C THR A 109 -8.33 -4.71 -8.45
N ALA A 110 -8.79 -3.50 -8.78
CA ALA A 110 -8.37 -2.28 -8.08
C ALA A 110 -8.73 -2.32 -6.58
N VAL A 111 -9.95 -2.74 -6.26
CA VAL A 111 -10.39 -2.94 -4.86
C VAL A 111 -9.52 -3.99 -4.16
N HIS A 112 -9.19 -5.09 -4.83
CA HIS A 112 -8.33 -6.13 -4.26
C HIS A 112 -6.90 -5.66 -4.03
N ILE A 113 -6.33 -4.84 -4.91
CA ILE A 113 -4.99 -4.24 -4.71
C ILE A 113 -4.97 -3.44 -3.41
N GLY A 114 -5.95 -2.55 -3.21
CA GLY A 114 -6.06 -1.76 -1.97
C GLY A 114 -6.15 -2.64 -0.72
N HIS A 115 -6.97 -3.69 -0.75
CA HIS A 115 -7.08 -4.62 0.36
C HIS A 115 -5.78 -5.40 0.62
N ILE A 116 -5.06 -5.82 -0.42
CA ILE A 116 -3.79 -6.54 -0.25
C ILE A 116 -2.77 -5.63 0.45
N HIS A 117 -2.58 -4.39 -0.03
CA HIS A 117 -1.70 -3.43 0.63
C HIS A 117 -2.11 -3.19 2.10
N GLN A 118 -3.42 -3.06 2.37
CA GLN A 118 -3.90 -2.94 3.74
C GLN A 118 -3.50 -4.15 4.59
N TYR A 119 -3.68 -5.37 4.09
CA TYR A 119 -3.35 -6.58 4.85
C TYR A 119 -1.85 -6.74 5.12
N LEU A 120 -1.00 -6.29 4.19
CA LEU A 120 0.45 -6.33 4.35
C LEU A 120 0.95 -5.28 5.35
N TRP A 121 0.25 -4.16 5.50
CA TRP A 121 0.57 -3.13 6.50
C TRP A 121 -0.08 -3.35 7.86
N GLU A 122 -1.05 -4.25 7.98
CA GLU A 122 -1.60 -4.62 9.28
C GLU A 122 -0.53 -5.38 10.10
N PRO A 123 -0.43 -5.17 11.42
CA PRO A 123 0.46 -5.97 12.26
C PRO A 123 0.08 -7.45 12.16
N VAL A 124 0.96 -8.26 11.58
CA VAL A 124 0.80 -9.72 11.53
C VAL A 124 1.72 -10.34 12.56
N GLU A 125 1.20 -11.29 13.32
CA GLU A 125 2.02 -12.11 14.21
C GLU A 125 2.99 -12.93 13.34
N THR A 126 4.27 -12.95 13.70
CA THR A 126 5.31 -13.63 12.90
C THR A 126 5.27 -15.15 13.02
N ASP A 127 4.35 -15.68 13.83
CA ASP A 127 4.11 -17.10 14.00
C ASP A 127 3.35 -17.70 12.82
N ASP A 128 3.33 -19.04 12.76
CA ASP A 128 2.66 -19.76 11.68
C ASP A 128 1.15 -19.44 11.61
N VAL A 129 0.54 -19.07 12.74
CA VAL A 129 -0.88 -18.69 12.83
C VAL A 129 -1.13 -17.36 12.11
N GLY A 130 -0.29 -16.34 12.35
CA GLY A 130 -0.37 -15.05 11.68
C GLY A 130 -0.14 -15.18 10.18
N LYS A 131 0.87 -15.96 9.78
CA LYS A 131 1.14 -16.27 8.36
C LYS A 131 -0.03 -16.98 7.68
N GLU A 132 -0.62 -17.99 8.33
CA GLU A 132 -1.77 -18.70 7.79
C GLU A 132 -2.99 -17.78 7.65
N ARG A 133 -3.21 -16.89 8.62
CA ARG A 133 -4.29 -15.88 8.57
C ARG A 133 -4.11 -14.93 7.38
N LEU A 134 -2.89 -14.43 7.15
CA LEU A 134 -2.58 -13.61 5.98
C LEU A 134 -2.81 -14.39 4.68
N ALA A 135 -2.29 -15.61 4.58
CA ALA A 135 -2.48 -16.47 3.41
C ALA A 135 -3.97 -16.70 3.10
N LYS A 136 -4.80 -16.97 4.12
CA LYS A 136 -6.26 -17.12 3.97
C LYS A 136 -6.91 -15.86 3.40
N ARG A 137 -6.51 -14.67 3.86
CA ARG A 137 -7.01 -13.38 3.33
C ARG A 137 -6.60 -13.16 1.87
N LEU A 138 -5.34 -13.45 1.53
CA LEU A 138 -4.80 -13.31 0.16
C LEU A 138 -5.43 -14.30 -0.83
N LYS A 139 -5.77 -15.52 -0.40
CA LYS A 139 -6.49 -16.52 -1.22
C LYS A 139 -7.81 -16.00 -1.78
N THR A 140 -8.46 -15.04 -1.12
CA THR A 140 -9.73 -14.44 -1.59
C THR A 140 -9.56 -13.42 -2.72
N LYS A 141 -8.33 -13.00 -3.03
CA LYS A 141 -8.05 -11.92 -3.98
C LYS A 141 -7.83 -12.43 -5.39
N THR A 142 -7.97 -11.55 -6.37
CA THR A 142 -7.74 -11.90 -7.78
C THR A 142 -6.25 -12.10 -8.01
N ARG A 143 -5.90 -13.00 -8.93
CA ARG A 143 -4.50 -13.25 -9.30
C ARG A 143 -3.82 -11.97 -9.81
N ASP A 144 -4.50 -11.21 -10.66
CA ASP A 144 -3.95 -9.98 -11.22
C ASP A 144 -3.66 -8.93 -10.15
N ALA A 145 -4.47 -8.87 -9.09
CA ALA A 145 -4.22 -7.98 -7.96
C ALA A 145 -2.98 -8.41 -7.16
N LEU A 146 -2.82 -9.71 -6.91
CA LEU A 146 -1.63 -10.26 -6.25
C LEU A 146 -0.38 -9.98 -7.08
N LEU A 147 -0.47 -10.20 -8.40
CA LEU A 147 0.63 -9.97 -9.33
C LEU A 147 1.03 -8.49 -9.42
N TYR A 148 0.05 -7.59 -9.42
CA TYR A 148 0.28 -6.16 -9.36
C TYR A 148 1.05 -5.77 -8.11
N VAL A 149 0.61 -6.23 -6.92
CA VAL A 149 1.29 -5.92 -5.66
C VAL A 149 2.68 -6.53 -5.60
N CYS A 150 2.87 -7.77 -6.08
CA CYS A 150 4.21 -8.35 -6.20
C CYS A 150 5.13 -7.48 -7.09
N ALA A 151 4.63 -6.95 -8.21
CA ALA A 151 5.41 -6.06 -9.07
C ALA A 151 5.69 -4.69 -8.44
N ASP A 152 4.71 -4.13 -7.73
CA ASP A 152 4.84 -2.87 -7.00
C ASP A 152 5.93 -2.95 -5.93
N LEU A 153 5.93 -4.05 -5.16
CA LEU A 153 6.94 -4.38 -4.14
C LEU A 153 8.28 -4.88 -4.72
N ASN A 154 8.40 -4.98 -6.05
CA ASN A 154 9.57 -5.49 -6.76
C ASN A 154 9.95 -6.94 -6.39
N ARG A 155 8.93 -7.79 -6.24
CA ARG A 155 8.98 -9.20 -5.79
C ARG A 155 8.35 -10.14 -6.80
N ILE A 156 8.78 -10.11 -8.06
CA ILE A 156 8.31 -11.08 -9.07
C ILE A 156 9.16 -12.36 -9.00
N PRO A 157 8.58 -13.57 -9.09
CA PRO A 157 9.36 -14.81 -9.16
C PRO A 157 10.42 -14.76 -10.26
N ARG A 158 11.69 -15.14 -9.98
CA ARG A 158 12.77 -15.16 -11.01
C ARG A 158 12.50 -16.15 -12.14
N ASP A 159 12.04 -17.34 -11.77
CA ASP A 159 12.05 -18.49 -12.67
C ASP A 159 10.74 -18.65 -13.46
N ILE A 160 9.76 -17.80 -13.20
CA ILE A 160 8.42 -17.89 -13.78
C ILE A 160 8.09 -16.56 -14.42
N SER A 161 7.76 -16.59 -15.73
CA SER A 161 7.16 -15.44 -16.38
C SER A 161 5.99 -14.94 -15.52
N ALA A 162 5.87 -13.64 -15.29
CA ALA A 162 4.77 -13.08 -14.51
C ALA A 162 3.39 -13.57 -15.01
N LYS A 163 3.28 -13.89 -16.31
CA LYS A 163 2.08 -14.48 -16.94
C LYS A 163 1.84 -15.95 -16.59
N MET A 164 2.86 -16.68 -16.14
CA MET A 164 2.81 -18.10 -15.72
C MET A 164 2.78 -18.28 -14.20
N ALA A 165 3.06 -17.23 -13.41
CA ALA A 165 3.05 -17.32 -11.95
C ALA A 165 1.68 -17.81 -11.43
N GLN A 166 1.70 -18.89 -10.65
CA GLN A 166 0.49 -19.40 -10.03
C GLN A 166 0.09 -18.52 -8.85
N LYS A 167 -1.21 -18.51 -8.57
CA LYS A 167 -1.75 -17.73 -7.45
C LYS A 167 -1.13 -18.12 -6.11
N SER A 168 -0.82 -19.41 -5.91
CA SER A 168 -0.14 -19.92 -4.72
C SER A 168 1.22 -19.29 -4.53
N ASP A 169 2.02 -19.19 -5.58
CA ASP A 169 3.40 -18.71 -5.53
C ASP A 169 3.42 -17.23 -5.16
N LEU A 170 2.51 -16.44 -5.75
CA LEU A 170 2.32 -15.03 -5.42
C LEU A 170 1.89 -14.83 -3.96
N ILE A 171 1.04 -15.72 -3.44
CA ILE A 171 0.61 -15.65 -2.03
C ILE A 171 1.79 -15.95 -1.11
N SER A 172 2.57 -17.00 -1.38
CA SER A 172 3.75 -17.33 -0.58
C SER A 172 4.74 -16.17 -0.54
N LEU A 173 5.02 -15.56 -1.70
CA LEU A 173 5.91 -14.39 -1.79
C LEU A 173 5.44 -13.20 -0.94
N LEU A 174 4.14 -12.96 -0.87
CA LEU A 174 3.56 -11.86 -0.10
C LEU A 174 3.45 -12.19 1.40
N VAL A 175 3.40 -13.47 1.78
CA VAL A 175 3.42 -13.89 3.19
C VAL A 175 4.83 -13.82 3.78
N ASP A 176 5.85 -14.01 2.93
CA ASP A 176 7.26 -13.95 3.33
C ASP A 176 7.86 -12.53 3.31
N TRP A 177 7.10 -11.52 2.84
CA TRP A 177 7.44 -10.09 2.84
C TRP A 177 7.23 -9.46 4.22
#